data_AF-A0A4R8R9Z7-F1
#
_entry.id   AF-A0A4R8R9Z7-F1
#
_cell.length_a   1.000
_cell.length_b   1.000
_cell.length_c   1.000
_cell.angle_alpha   90.00
_cell.angle_beta   90.00
_cell.angle_gamma   90.00
#
_symmetry.space_group_name_H-M   'P 1'
#
loop_
_entity.id
_entity.type
_entity.pdbx_description
1 polymer ?
#
loop_
_entity_poly.entity_id
_entity_poly.type
_entity_poly.pdbx_seq_one_letter_code
_entity_poly.pdbx_strand_id
1 'polypeptide(L)'
;MSSSPSSSTFRRVAARPSPPGHEYRPHQPKSLSGIALRAFLLGATHLNSLLLTLTILTATSSPYWRLPFFLASLSLFHFLEFWTTAAFNTPHATVHAFLLTANWPAYAIAHLTAFTECLLANFFFPASSSFWVPSYLRPLLVLAGLLLVVTGQSVRSLAMVTAGESFNHTIQHYKAESHVLVTTGIYAWLRHPSYFGFFWWAIGTQLVMGNLVSLAAYVGVLWYFFSKRIRHEEELLIRFFGEDYVNYRKRVGALIPFCA
;
A
#
# COMPACT_ATOMS: atom_id res chain seq x y z
N MET A 1 30.98 61.99 -18.15
CA MET A 1 29.78 61.12 -18.22
C MET A 1 30.18 59.72 -17.79
N SER A 2 29.90 59.32 -16.56
CA SER A 2 30.00 57.90 -16.15
C SER A 2 28.90 57.61 -15.14
N SER A 3 27.75 57.17 -15.64
CA SER A 3 26.62 56.70 -14.87
C SER A 3 26.87 55.26 -14.40
N SER A 4 27.04 55.07 -13.10
CA SER A 4 26.99 53.77 -12.43
C SER A 4 25.57 53.18 -12.49
N PRO A 5 25.37 51.89 -12.86
CA PRO A 5 24.06 51.27 -12.83
C PRO A 5 23.69 50.90 -11.38
N SER A 6 22.53 51.36 -10.95
CA SER A 6 21.92 51.00 -9.67
C SER A 6 21.58 49.50 -9.66
N SER A 7 22.18 48.74 -8.75
CA SER A 7 21.77 47.37 -8.45
C SER A 7 20.37 47.37 -7.82
N SER A 8 19.35 47.04 -8.60
CA SER A 8 17.99 46.84 -8.09
C SER A 8 17.92 45.50 -7.36
N THR A 9 18.05 45.55 -6.03
CA THR A 9 17.80 44.41 -5.16
C THR A 9 16.29 44.12 -5.19
N PHE A 10 15.84 43.22 -6.05
CA PHE A 10 14.48 42.68 -6.00
C PHE A 10 14.29 41.97 -4.64
N ARG A 11 13.68 42.67 -3.68
CA ARG A 11 13.13 42.05 -2.47
C ARG A 11 12.13 41.00 -2.90
N ARG A 12 12.41 39.72 -2.63
CA ARG A 12 11.40 38.65 -2.67
C ARG A 12 10.24 39.08 -1.76
N VAL A 13 9.13 39.50 -2.36
CA VAL A 13 7.88 39.72 -1.63
C VAL A 13 7.48 38.36 -1.06
N ALA A 14 7.45 38.25 0.26
CA ALA A 14 6.95 37.04 0.93
C ALA A 14 5.53 36.78 0.42
N ALA A 15 5.30 35.59 -0.14
CA ALA A 15 3.99 35.20 -0.64
C ALA A 15 2.97 35.35 0.49
N ARG A 16 1.83 35.97 0.20
CA ARG A 16 0.74 36.09 1.19
C ARG A 16 0.34 34.67 1.65
N PRO A 17 0.16 34.44 2.97
CA PRO A 17 -0.31 33.16 3.44
C PRO A 17 -1.66 32.83 2.80
N SER A 18 -1.84 31.57 2.41
CA SER A 18 -3.09 31.10 1.82
C SER A 18 -4.25 31.31 2.79
N PRO A 19 -5.46 31.62 2.31
CA PRO A 19 -6.61 31.80 3.19
C PRO A 19 -6.92 30.49 3.95
N PRO A 20 -7.45 30.57 5.18
CA PRO A 20 -7.88 29.39 5.93
C PRO A 20 -8.77 28.49 5.09
N GLY A 21 -8.51 27.18 5.15
CA GLY A 21 -9.25 26.17 4.39
C GLY A 21 -8.95 26.11 2.89
N HIS A 22 -7.96 26.86 2.39
CA HIS A 22 -7.51 26.72 1.01
C HIS A 22 -7.15 25.27 0.67
N GLU A 23 -6.47 24.54 1.57
CA GLU A 23 -6.06 23.14 1.39
C GLU A 23 -7.22 22.15 1.17
N TYR A 24 -8.44 22.53 1.56
CA TYR A 24 -9.66 21.71 1.49
C TYR A 24 -10.45 21.89 0.18
N ARG A 25 -10.10 22.88 -0.64
CA ARG A 25 -10.79 23.18 -1.90
C ARG A 25 -10.58 22.08 -2.96
N PRO A 26 -11.41 22.01 -4.01
CA PRO A 26 -11.17 21.13 -5.15
C PRO A 26 -9.75 21.27 -5.71
N HIS A 27 -9.19 20.15 -6.20
CA HIS A 27 -7.83 20.06 -6.76
C HIS A 27 -6.66 20.31 -5.80
N GLN A 28 -6.93 20.52 -4.51
CA GLN A 28 -5.90 20.65 -3.49
C GLN A 28 -5.54 19.30 -2.86
N PRO A 29 -4.34 19.14 -2.28
CA PRO A 29 -3.90 17.86 -1.72
C PRO A 29 -4.85 17.27 -0.67
N LYS A 30 -5.52 18.10 0.14
CA LYS A 30 -6.52 17.68 1.15
C LYS A 30 -7.95 18.01 0.72
N SER A 31 -8.22 18.02 -0.58
CA SER A 31 -9.55 18.30 -1.12
C SER A 31 -10.63 17.42 -0.48
N LEU A 32 -11.58 18.04 0.24
CA LEU A 32 -12.65 17.31 0.93
C LEU A 32 -13.58 16.59 -0.04
N SER A 33 -13.92 17.24 -1.16
CA SER A 33 -14.70 16.60 -2.23
C SER A 33 -13.93 15.45 -2.89
N GLY A 34 -12.61 15.62 -3.07
CA GLY A 34 -11.74 14.57 -3.62
C GLY A 34 -11.63 13.34 -2.70
N ILE A 35 -11.55 13.56 -1.39
CA ILE A 35 -11.52 12.51 -0.37
C ILE A 35 -12.89 11.81 -0.28
N ALA A 36 -13.97 12.57 -0.14
CA ALA A 36 -15.32 12.05 0.00
C ALA A 36 -15.72 11.18 -1.21
N LEU A 37 -15.44 11.64 -2.43
CA LEU A 37 -15.75 10.89 -3.65
C LEU A 37 -15.00 9.55 -3.70
N ARG A 38 -13.71 9.53 -3.38
CA ARG A 38 -12.91 8.29 -3.38
C ARG A 38 -13.36 7.31 -2.31
N ALA A 39 -13.61 7.80 -1.09
CA ALA A 39 -14.13 6.97 -0.01
C ALA A 39 -15.49 6.36 -0.38
N PHE A 40 -16.40 7.15 -0.96
CA PHE A 40 -17.69 6.67 -1.42
C PHE A 40 -17.55 5.60 -2.51
N LEU A 41 -16.75 5.85 -3.56
CA LEU A 41 -16.55 4.89 -4.65
C LEU A 41 -15.88 3.60 -4.17
N LEU A 42 -14.89 3.69 -3.28
CA LEU A 42 -14.24 2.52 -2.68
C LEU A 42 -15.21 1.72 -1.81
N GLY A 43 -16.00 2.39 -0.97
CA GLY A 43 -17.01 1.73 -0.14
C GLY A 43 -18.09 1.03 -0.96
N ALA A 44 -18.61 1.71 -2.00
CA ALA A 44 -19.57 1.14 -2.93
C ALA A 44 -18.96 -0.06 -3.68
N THR A 45 -17.74 0.06 -4.20
CA THR A 45 -17.06 -1.03 -4.90
C THR A 45 -16.81 -2.22 -3.97
N HIS A 46 -16.37 -1.97 -2.73
CA HIS A 46 -16.14 -3.01 -1.73
C HIS A 46 -17.42 -3.78 -1.42
N LEU A 47 -18.51 -3.09 -1.07
CA LEU A 47 -19.77 -3.73 -0.71
C LEU A 47 -20.36 -4.53 -1.87
N ASN A 48 -20.45 -3.94 -3.07
CA ASN A 48 -20.98 -4.64 -4.24
C ASN A 48 -20.14 -5.87 -4.59
N SER A 49 -18.81 -5.75 -4.55
CA SER A 49 -17.91 -6.84 -4.86
C SER A 49 -17.95 -7.94 -3.79
N LEU A 50 -18.08 -7.59 -2.51
CA LEU A 50 -18.23 -8.56 -1.43
C LEU A 50 -19.55 -9.33 -1.57
N LEU A 51 -20.66 -8.63 -1.79
CA LEU A 51 -21.96 -9.27 -2.00
C LEU A 51 -21.95 -10.19 -3.23
N LEU A 52 -21.34 -9.75 -4.34
CA LEU A 52 -21.22 -10.57 -5.54
C LEU A 52 -20.34 -11.81 -5.30
N THR A 53 -19.24 -11.66 -4.54
CA THR A 53 -18.38 -12.78 -4.13
C THR A 53 -19.18 -13.82 -3.35
N LEU A 54 -19.89 -13.39 -2.32
CA LEU A 54 -20.70 -14.27 -1.47
C LEU A 54 -21.83 -14.94 -2.28
N THR A 55 -22.52 -14.17 -3.10
CA THR A 55 -23.62 -14.67 -3.94
C THR A 55 -23.13 -15.76 -4.89
N ILE A 56 -22.02 -15.55 -5.61
CA ILE A 56 -21.48 -16.55 -6.53
C ILE A 56 -20.99 -17.79 -5.76
N LEU A 57 -20.34 -17.61 -4.61
CA LEU A 57 -19.87 -18.71 -3.76
C LEU A 57 -21.00 -19.60 -3.23
N THR A 58 -22.13 -19.00 -2.81
CA THR A 58 -23.24 -19.74 -2.19
C THR A 58 -24.26 -20.23 -3.20
N ALA A 59 -24.47 -19.52 -4.31
CA ALA A 59 -25.50 -19.85 -5.30
C ALA A 59 -24.96 -20.68 -6.48
N THR A 60 -23.65 -20.75 -6.68
CA THR A 60 -23.05 -21.42 -7.84
C THR A 60 -21.77 -22.18 -7.48
N SER A 61 -21.33 -23.08 -8.37
CA SER A 61 -19.99 -23.69 -8.29
C SER A 61 -18.94 -22.94 -9.12
N SER A 62 -19.28 -21.75 -9.60
CA SER A 62 -18.46 -20.99 -10.54
C SER A 62 -17.21 -20.41 -9.85
N PRO A 63 -16.00 -20.55 -10.40
CA PRO A 63 -14.80 -19.95 -9.83
C PRO A 63 -14.73 -18.42 -10.02
N TYR A 64 -15.67 -17.81 -10.74
CA TYR A 64 -15.67 -16.37 -11.02
C TYR A 64 -15.88 -15.49 -9.79
N TRP A 65 -16.22 -16.04 -8.61
CA TRP A 65 -16.24 -15.30 -7.34
C TRP A 65 -14.88 -14.70 -6.98
N ARG A 66 -13.79 -15.24 -7.52
CA ARG A 66 -12.42 -14.76 -7.28
C ARG A 66 -12.17 -13.34 -7.79
N LEU A 67 -12.84 -12.95 -8.89
CA LEU A 67 -12.72 -11.61 -9.49
C LEU A 67 -13.32 -10.50 -8.60
N PRO A 68 -14.60 -10.57 -8.16
CA PRO A 68 -15.13 -9.62 -7.22
C PRO A 68 -14.46 -9.74 -5.84
N PHE A 69 -13.97 -10.91 -5.42
CA PHE A 69 -13.15 -11.00 -4.19
C PHE A 69 -11.91 -10.10 -4.28
N PHE A 70 -11.22 -10.12 -5.41
CA PHE A 70 -10.04 -9.30 -5.62
C PHE A 70 -10.36 -7.80 -5.60
N LEU A 71 -11.45 -7.39 -6.27
CA LEU A 71 -11.91 -6.00 -6.23
C LEU A 71 -12.35 -5.57 -4.82
N ALA A 72 -13.02 -6.45 -4.07
CA ALA A 72 -13.39 -6.19 -2.68
C ALA A 72 -12.15 -5.98 -1.81
N SER A 73 -11.14 -6.83 -1.97
CA SER A 73 -9.87 -6.77 -1.24
C SER A 73 -9.08 -5.50 -1.57
N LEU A 74 -8.97 -5.15 -2.85
CA LEU A 74 -8.33 -3.91 -3.30
C LEU A 74 -9.03 -2.66 -2.78
N SER A 75 -10.36 -2.64 -2.85
CA SER A 75 -11.13 -1.49 -2.40
C SER A 75 -10.99 -1.26 -0.90
N LEU A 76 -11.00 -2.36 -0.13
CA LEU A 76 -10.78 -2.31 1.32
C LEU A 76 -9.36 -1.85 1.65
N PHE A 77 -8.34 -2.40 0.97
CA PHE A 77 -6.95 -2.01 1.14
C PHE A 77 -6.78 -0.48 0.95
N HIS A 78 -7.22 0.05 -0.20
CA HIS A 78 -7.09 1.46 -0.52
C HIS A 78 -7.87 2.37 0.44
N PHE A 79 -9.04 1.93 0.89
CA PHE A 79 -9.80 2.65 1.91
C PHE A 79 -9.05 2.67 3.25
N LEU A 80 -8.54 1.52 3.72
CA LEU A 80 -7.83 1.42 4.99
C LEU A 80 -6.53 2.21 4.98
N GLU A 81 -5.81 2.27 3.86
CA GLU A 81 -4.63 3.13 3.72
C GLU A 81 -4.96 4.60 4.03
N PHE A 82 -6.03 5.13 3.42
CA PHE A 82 -6.45 6.50 3.68
C PHE A 82 -7.00 6.66 5.10
N TRP A 83 -7.91 5.78 5.53
CA TRP A 83 -8.57 5.88 6.82
C TRP A 83 -7.57 5.84 7.97
N THR A 84 -6.64 4.88 7.97
CA THR A 84 -5.60 4.78 8.99
C THR A 84 -4.67 6.00 8.96
N THR A 85 -4.33 6.52 7.78
CA THR A 85 -3.55 7.77 7.68
C THR A 85 -4.33 8.95 8.24
N ALA A 86 -5.62 9.10 7.91
CA ALA A 86 -6.46 10.17 8.42
C ALA A 86 -6.60 10.13 9.95
N ALA A 87 -6.72 8.94 10.53
CA ALA A 87 -6.94 8.75 11.95
C ALA A 87 -5.67 8.88 12.80
N PHE A 88 -4.51 8.43 12.30
CA PHE A 88 -3.28 8.33 13.10
C PHE A 88 -2.12 9.18 12.57
N ASN A 89 -2.28 9.78 11.40
CA ASN A 89 -1.30 10.66 10.76
C ASN A 89 -2.00 11.74 9.91
N THR A 90 -2.95 12.45 10.53
CA THR A 90 -3.81 13.44 9.89
C THR A 90 -3.07 14.51 9.07
N PRO A 91 -1.88 15.02 9.49
CA PRO A 91 -1.13 15.99 8.68
C PRO A 91 -0.81 15.49 7.27
N HIS A 92 -0.61 14.18 7.11
CA HIS A 92 -0.29 13.51 5.85
C HIS A 92 -1.51 12.94 5.10
N ALA A 93 -2.72 13.14 5.62
CA ALA A 93 -3.97 12.64 5.03
C ALA A 93 -4.41 13.43 3.79
N THR A 94 -3.72 13.18 2.68
CA THR A 94 -4.03 13.75 1.36
C THR A 94 -4.82 12.77 0.49
N VAL A 95 -5.36 13.25 -0.63
CA VAL A 95 -6.01 12.42 -1.67
C VAL A 95 -5.09 11.30 -2.18
N HIS A 96 -3.77 11.48 -2.11
CA HIS A 96 -2.81 10.46 -2.51
C HIS A 96 -2.64 9.32 -1.49
N ALA A 97 -3.05 9.52 -0.24
CA ALA A 97 -2.95 8.50 0.82
C ALA A 97 -3.89 7.29 0.56
N PHE A 98 -4.84 7.41 -0.37
CA PHE A 98 -5.58 6.24 -0.89
C PHE A 98 -4.70 5.28 -1.70
N LEU A 99 -3.53 5.69 -2.17
CA LEU A 99 -2.61 4.90 -3.01
C LEU A 99 -3.16 4.37 -4.34
N LEU A 100 -4.29 4.92 -4.82
CA LEU A 100 -4.91 4.50 -6.09
C LEU A 100 -3.99 4.67 -7.31
N THR A 101 -3.08 5.65 -7.28
CA THR A 101 -2.12 5.94 -8.35
C THR A 101 -0.67 5.72 -7.89
N ALA A 102 -0.45 4.91 -6.86
CA ALA A 102 0.89 4.61 -6.37
C ALA A 102 1.72 3.91 -7.46
N ASN A 103 2.98 4.29 -7.64
CA ASN A 103 3.90 3.70 -8.62
C ASN A 103 3.30 3.58 -10.04
N TRP A 104 2.52 4.57 -10.45
CA TRP A 104 1.90 4.59 -11.78
C TRP A 104 2.97 4.56 -12.89
N PRO A 105 2.80 3.76 -13.96
CA PRO A 105 1.65 2.88 -14.27
C PRO A 105 1.82 1.42 -13.80
N ALA A 106 2.99 1.04 -13.27
CA ALA A 106 3.35 -0.35 -12.99
C ALA A 106 2.36 -1.04 -12.03
N TYR A 107 1.89 -0.32 -11.01
CA TYR A 107 0.90 -0.85 -10.07
C TYR A 107 -0.42 -1.20 -10.77
N ALA A 108 -0.94 -0.33 -11.63
CA ALA A 108 -2.19 -0.59 -12.34
C ALA A 108 -2.05 -1.76 -13.32
N ILE A 109 -0.91 -1.83 -14.03
CA ILE A 109 -0.60 -2.95 -14.93
C ILE A 109 -0.62 -4.27 -14.16
N ALA A 110 0.04 -4.35 -12.99
CA ALA A 110 0.08 -5.57 -12.20
C ALA A 110 -1.33 -6.08 -11.81
N HIS A 111 -2.21 -5.18 -11.33
CA HIS A 111 -3.57 -5.54 -10.95
C HIS A 111 -4.44 -5.93 -12.15
N LEU A 112 -4.30 -5.22 -13.28
CA LEU A 112 -4.99 -5.58 -14.52
C LEU A 112 -4.52 -6.93 -15.06
N THR A 113 -3.22 -7.22 -15.00
CA THR A 113 -2.66 -8.52 -15.38
C THR A 113 -3.21 -9.63 -14.49
N ALA A 114 -3.23 -9.44 -13.16
CA ALA A 114 -3.79 -10.42 -12.23
C ALA A 114 -5.29 -10.68 -12.48
N PHE A 115 -6.08 -9.63 -12.71
CA PHE A 115 -7.50 -9.74 -13.03
C PHE A 115 -7.70 -10.48 -14.36
N THR A 116 -6.92 -10.12 -15.39
CA THR A 116 -7.01 -10.70 -16.72
C THR A 116 -6.57 -12.16 -16.72
N GLU A 117 -5.49 -12.52 -16.02
CA GLU A 117 -5.05 -13.91 -15.88
C GLU A 117 -6.16 -14.76 -15.25
N CYS A 118 -6.75 -14.30 -14.13
CA CYS A 118 -7.83 -15.04 -13.49
C CYS A 118 -9.05 -15.18 -14.41
N LEU A 119 -9.43 -14.11 -15.12
CA LEU A 119 -10.55 -14.15 -16.06
C LEU A 119 -10.29 -15.16 -17.19
N LEU A 120 -9.15 -15.04 -17.86
CA LEU A 120 -8.80 -15.88 -19.01
C LEU A 120 -8.55 -17.34 -18.60
N ALA A 121 -7.88 -17.59 -17.47
CA ALA A 121 -7.64 -18.94 -16.98
C ALA A 121 -8.96 -19.67 -16.69
N ASN A 122 -9.94 -18.99 -16.07
CA ASN A 122 -11.25 -19.59 -15.80
C ASN A 122 -12.15 -19.69 -17.04
N PHE A 123 -11.91 -18.84 -18.05
CA PHE A 123 -12.62 -18.91 -19.33
C PHE A 123 -12.14 -20.09 -20.20
N PHE A 124 -10.81 -20.22 -20.39
CA PHE A 124 -10.22 -21.27 -21.22
C PHE A 124 -10.12 -22.62 -20.50
N PHE A 125 -9.98 -22.63 -19.17
CA PHE A 125 -9.81 -23.84 -18.38
C PHE A 125 -10.79 -23.91 -17.19
N PRO A 126 -12.12 -23.93 -17.44
CA PRO A 126 -13.14 -23.87 -16.38
C PRO A 126 -13.08 -25.05 -15.41
N ALA A 127 -12.66 -26.24 -15.86
CA ALA A 127 -12.45 -27.41 -15.01
C ALA A 127 -11.14 -27.36 -14.17
N SER A 128 -10.24 -26.42 -14.50
CA SER A 128 -8.88 -26.34 -13.97
C SER A 128 -8.58 -24.96 -13.38
N SER A 129 -9.54 -24.35 -12.68
CA SER A 129 -9.24 -23.19 -11.85
C SER A 129 -8.10 -23.55 -10.87
N SER A 130 -6.99 -22.81 -10.93
CA SER A 130 -5.71 -23.20 -10.29
C SER A 130 -5.16 -24.55 -10.79
N PHE A 131 -5.03 -24.74 -12.10
CA PHE A 131 -4.60 -26.00 -12.74
C PHE A 131 -3.27 -26.54 -12.20
N TRP A 132 -2.42 -25.65 -11.70
CA TRP A 132 -1.10 -25.94 -11.15
C TRP A 132 -1.15 -26.55 -9.73
N VAL A 133 -2.34 -26.62 -9.11
CA VAL A 133 -2.56 -27.27 -7.81
C VAL A 133 -3.57 -28.42 -7.95
N PRO A 134 -3.27 -29.61 -7.40
CA PRO A 134 -4.22 -30.72 -7.33
C PRO A 134 -5.54 -30.30 -6.69
N SER A 135 -6.67 -30.80 -7.20
CA SER A 135 -8.02 -30.37 -6.82
C SER A 135 -8.29 -30.43 -5.30
N TYR A 136 -7.78 -31.46 -4.63
CA TYR A 136 -7.92 -31.65 -3.19
C TYR A 136 -7.14 -30.62 -2.33
N LEU A 137 -6.11 -29.96 -2.88
CA LEU A 137 -5.34 -28.93 -2.18
C LEU A 137 -5.88 -27.51 -2.43
N ARG A 138 -6.78 -27.32 -3.41
CA ARG A 138 -7.32 -25.98 -3.75
C ARG A 138 -7.99 -25.27 -2.56
N PRO A 139 -8.77 -25.94 -1.70
CA PRO A 139 -9.33 -25.27 -0.52
C PRO A 139 -8.26 -24.78 0.47
N LEU A 140 -7.19 -25.57 0.66
CA LEU A 140 -6.07 -25.18 1.52
C LEU A 140 -5.31 -23.98 0.94
N LEU A 141 -5.13 -23.94 -0.38
CA LEU A 141 -4.54 -22.80 -1.08
C LEU A 141 -5.34 -21.52 -0.86
N VAL A 142 -6.68 -21.60 -0.99
CA VAL A 142 -7.57 -20.46 -0.75
C VAL A 142 -7.54 -20.03 0.71
N LEU A 143 -7.57 -20.98 1.65
CA LEU A 143 -7.47 -20.68 3.07
C LEU A 143 -6.15 -19.99 3.42
N ALA A 144 -5.02 -20.51 2.92
CA ALA A 144 -3.72 -19.89 3.08
C ALA A 144 -3.70 -18.46 2.49
N GLY A 145 -4.25 -18.29 1.29
CA GLY A 145 -4.38 -16.98 0.66
C GLY A 145 -5.21 -15.98 1.49
N LEU A 146 -6.36 -16.40 2.01
CA LEU A 146 -7.20 -15.57 2.87
C LEU A 146 -6.49 -15.19 4.18
N LEU A 147 -5.81 -16.14 4.82
CA LEU A 147 -5.03 -15.88 6.02
C LEU A 147 -3.90 -14.87 5.75
N LEU A 148 -3.22 -14.97 4.61
CA LEU A 148 -2.20 -14.00 4.20
C LEU A 148 -2.79 -12.61 3.90
N VAL A 149 -3.94 -12.53 3.24
CA VAL A 149 -4.63 -11.25 2.99
C VAL A 149 -5.01 -10.58 4.32
N VAL A 150 -5.67 -11.30 5.22
CA VAL A 150 -6.08 -10.75 6.52
C VAL A 150 -4.88 -10.37 7.36
N THR A 151 -3.92 -11.28 7.53
CA THR A 151 -2.71 -11.03 8.35
C THR A 151 -1.89 -9.89 7.76
N GLY A 152 -1.67 -9.87 6.45
CA GLY A 152 -0.92 -8.82 5.76
C GLY A 152 -1.57 -7.45 5.91
N GLN A 153 -2.89 -7.36 5.74
CA GLN A 153 -3.64 -6.12 5.97
C GLN A 153 -3.55 -5.66 7.42
N SER A 154 -3.76 -6.56 8.39
CA SER A 154 -3.69 -6.25 9.82
C SER A 154 -2.31 -5.77 10.23
N VAL A 155 -1.25 -6.45 9.80
CA VAL A 155 0.15 -6.06 10.06
C VAL A 155 0.45 -4.69 9.46
N ARG A 156 -0.02 -4.42 8.24
CA ARG A 156 0.18 -3.13 7.59
C ARG A 156 -0.54 -1.99 8.30
N SER A 157 -1.82 -2.16 8.60
CA SER A 157 -2.59 -1.15 9.35
C SER A 157 -2.00 -0.94 10.74
N LEU A 158 -1.59 -1.99 11.45
CA LEU A 158 -0.95 -1.87 12.77
C LEU A 158 0.40 -1.14 12.69
N ALA A 159 1.18 -1.35 11.62
CA ALA A 159 2.41 -0.61 11.37
C ALA A 159 2.17 0.90 11.24
N MET A 160 1.11 1.28 10.52
CA MET A 160 0.73 2.68 10.32
C MET A 160 0.21 3.31 11.61
N VAL A 161 -0.64 2.60 12.36
CA VAL A 161 -1.14 3.04 13.68
C VAL A 161 0.02 3.24 14.66
N THR A 162 0.94 2.28 14.73
CA THR A 162 2.05 2.30 15.69
C THR A 162 3.07 3.40 15.35
N ALA A 163 3.33 3.64 14.06
CA ALA A 163 4.28 4.68 13.65
C ALA A 163 3.67 6.09 13.63
N GLY A 164 2.35 6.23 13.47
CA GLY A 164 1.65 7.51 13.51
C GLY A 164 2.27 8.54 12.56
N GLU A 165 2.64 9.71 13.09
CA GLU A 165 3.29 10.79 12.33
C GLU A 165 4.68 10.44 11.78
N SER A 166 5.33 9.41 12.32
CA SER A 166 6.60 8.89 11.78
C SER A 166 6.41 7.98 10.57
N PHE A 167 5.17 7.61 10.22
CA PHE A 167 4.86 6.84 9.02
C PHE A 167 4.79 7.74 7.78
N ASN A 168 5.35 7.29 6.66
CA ASN A 168 5.13 7.96 5.38
C ASN A 168 5.08 6.95 4.21
N HIS A 169 4.20 7.19 3.23
CA HIS A 169 4.11 6.37 2.03
C HIS A 169 5.30 6.56 1.08
N THR A 170 6.02 7.68 1.19
CA THR A 170 7.27 7.95 0.47
C THR A 170 8.45 7.97 1.44
N ILE A 171 9.60 7.48 0.97
CA ILE A 171 10.83 7.56 1.76
C ILE A 171 11.16 9.04 1.99
N GLN A 172 11.35 9.40 3.26
CA GLN A 172 11.72 10.76 3.64
C GLN A 172 13.24 10.94 3.52
N HIS A 173 13.67 11.96 2.78
CA HIS A 173 15.09 12.30 2.65
C HIS A 173 15.58 13.31 3.70
N TYR A 174 14.65 13.87 4.48
CA TYR A 174 14.92 14.83 5.56
C TYR A 174 14.20 14.39 6.82
N LYS A 175 14.81 14.63 7.99
CA LYS A 175 14.20 14.35 9.29
C LYS A 175 13.28 15.51 9.69
N ALA A 176 11.97 15.27 9.69
CA ALA A 176 11.01 16.19 10.29
C ALA A 176 11.14 16.15 11.82
N GLU A 177 10.74 17.22 12.52
CA GLU A 177 10.75 17.25 13.99
C GLU A 177 9.83 16.18 14.61
N SER A 178 8.71 15.87 13.94
CA SER A 178 7.79 14.79 14.32
C SER A 178 8.31 13.38 14.02
N HIS A 179 9.44 13.25 13.31
CA HIS A 179 9.99 11.95 12.93
C HIS A 179 10.84 11.38 14.07
N VAL A 180 10.25 10.44 14.82
CA VAL A 180 10.89 9.72 15.93
C VAL A 180 11.14 8.28 15.55
N LEU A 181 12.16 7.67 16.17
CA LEU A 181 12.46 6.27 15.96
C LEU A 181 11.49 5.38 16.74
N VAL A 182 10.57 4.73 16.04
CA VAL A 182 9.58 3.84 16.64
C VAL A 182 10.12 2.41 16.71
N THR A 183 10.24 1.88 17.94
CA THR A 183 10.76 0.52 18.21
C THR A 183 9.83 -0.33 19.07
N THR A 184 8.62 0.17 19.34
CA THR A 184 7.60 -0.47 20.19
C THR A 184 6.48 -1.08 19.37
N GLY A 185 5.60 -1.85 20.03
CA GLY A 185 4.48 -2.52 19.36
C GLY A 185 4.97 -3.50 18.29
N ILE A 186 4.43 -3.41 17.09
CA ILE A 186 4.82 -4.30 15.99
C ILE A 186 6.28 -4.09 15.53
N TYR A 187 6.84 -2.90 15.73
CA TYR A 187 8.24 -2.59 15.42
C TYR A 187 9.22 -3.29 16.37
N ALA A 188 8.78 -3.79 17.53
CA ALA A 188 9.64 -4.61 18.37
C ALA A 188 9.97 -5.98 17.75
N TRP A 189 9.17 -6.44 16.78
CA TRP A 189 9.27 -7.76 16.17
C TRP A 189 9.82 -7.72 14.75
N LEU A 190 9.51 -6.67 14.00
CA LEU A 190 10.05 -6.48 12.65
C LEU A 190 10.30 -5.00 12.33
N ARG A 191 11.38 -4.71 11.60
CA ARG A 191 11.79 -3.32 11.30
C ARG A 191 10.92 -2.63 10.28
N HIS A 192 10.35 -3.39 9.34
CA HIS A 192 9.58 -2.88 8.21
C HIS A 192 8.17 -3.51 8.11
N PRO A 193 7.31 -3.37 9.15
CA PRO A 193 6.02 -4.05 9.20
C PRO A 193 5.02 -3.63 8.14
N SER A 194 5.06 -2.37 7.72
CA SER A 194 4.20 -1.91 6.61
C SER A 194 4.53 -2.63 5.29
N TYR A 195 5.82 -2.89 5.03
CA TYR A 195 6.30 -3.58 3.83
C TYR A 195 6.02 -5.07 3.89
N PHE A 196 6.30 -5.70 5.04
CA PHE A 196 5.93 -7.08 5.31
C PHE A 196 4.43 -7.31 5.08
N GLY A 197 3.59 -6.45 5.66
CA GLY A 197 2.14 -6.55 5.53
C GLY A 197 1.68 -6.46 4.09
N PHE A 198 2.19 -5.49 3.32
CA PHE A 198 1.83 -5.36 1.90
C PHE A 198 2.32 -6.53 1.05
N PHE A 199 3.55 -7.01 1.28
CA PHE A 199 4.14 -8.14 0.55
C PHE A 199 3.27 -9.39 0.67
N TRP A 200 2.92 -9.77 1.90
CA TRP A 200 2.11 -10.96 2.16
C TRP A 200 0.64 -10.77 1.78
N TRP A 201 0.09 -9.57 1.94
CA TRP A 201 -1.25 -9.25 1.45
C TRP A 201 -1.34 -9.46 -0.06
N ALA A 202 -0.37 -8.93 -0.82
CA ALA A 202 -0.36 -9.03 -2.27
C ALA A 202 -0.20 -10.49 -2.75
N ILE A 203 0.69 -11.26 -2.12
CA ILE A 203 0.82 -12.71 -2.41
C ILE A 203 -0.47 -13.46 -2.09
N GLY A 204 -1.07 -13.17 -0.93
CA GLY A 204 -2.33 -13.78 -0.50
C GLY A 204 -3.44 -13.58 -1.53
N THR A 205 -3.57 -12.37 -2.11
CA THR A 205 -4.56 -12.14 -3.17
C THR A 205 -4.35 -13.06 -4.38
N GLN A 206 -3.11 -13.29 -4.80
CA GLN A 206 -2.83 -14.15 -5.96
C GLN A 206 -3.10 -15.62 -5.68
N LEU A 207 -2.88 -16.08 -4.44
CA LEU A 207 -3.27 -17.44 -4.01
C LEU A 207 -4.80 -17.62 -4.05
N VAL A 208 -5.57 -16.62 -3.56
CA VAL A 208 -7.03 -16.66 -3.63
C VAL A 208 -7.53 -16.49 -5.06
N MET A 209 -6.81 -15.79 -5.94
CA MET A 209 -7.17 -15.73 -7.36
C MET A 209 -6.81 -17.02 -8.10
N GLY A 210 -5.91 -17.83 -7.55
CA GLY A 210 -5.43 -19.04 -8.19
C GLY A 210 -4.48 -18.79 -9.36
N ASN A 211 -3.93 -17.58 -9.45
CA ASN A 211 -3.00 -17.16 -10.49
C ASN A 211 -1.63 -17.79 -10.23
N LEU A 212 -0.97 -18.28 -11.28
CA LEU A 212 0.40 -18.80 -11.20
C LEU A 212 1.40 -17.75 -11.69
N VAL A 213 1.12 -17.15 -12.85
CA VAL A 213 2.03 -16.21 -13.50
C VAL A 213 2.09 -14.92 -12.70
N SER A 214 0.94 -14.37 -12.32
CA SER A 214 0.86 -13.18 -11.46
C SER A 214 1.38 -13.45 -10.07
N LEU A 215 1.21 -14.66 -9.51
CA LEU A 215 1.82 -15.02 -8.23
C LEU A 215 3.35 -14.94 -8.31
N ALA A 216 3.98 -15.59 -9.29
CA ALA A 216 5.42 -15.55 -9.49
C ALA A 216 5.92 -14.12 -9.76
N ALA A 217 5.20 -13.35 -10.58
CA ALA A 217 5.53 -11.96 -10.88
C ALA A 217 5.42 -11.07 -9.65
N TYR A 218 4.35 -11.20 -8.85
CA TYR A 218 4.15 -10.42 -7.62
C TYR A 218 5.25 -10.72 -6.62
N VAL A 219 5.59 -12.00 -6.39
CA VAL A 219 6.69 -12.39 -5.51
C VAL A 219 8.00 -11.74 -5.97
N GLY A 220 8.38 -11.92 -7.24
CA GLY A 220 9.65 -11.41 -7.76
C GLY A 220 9.75 -9.88 -7.76
N VAL A 221 8.71 -9.20 -8.26
CA VAL A 221 8.68 -7.73 -8.37
C VAL A 221 8.64 -7.08 -6.99
N LEU A 222 7.77 -7.55 -6.08
CA LEU A 222 7.68 -6.97 -4.74
C LEU A 222 8.92 -7.26 -3.91
N TRP A 223 9.50 -8.45 -4.04
CA TRP A 223 10.75 -8.79 -3.37
C TRP A 223 11.88 -7.85 -3.80
N TYR A 224 12.06 -7.66 -5.12
CA TYR A 224 13.08 -6.76 -5.66
C TYR A 224 12.82 -5.30 -5.23
N PHE A 225 11.57 -4.85 -5.32
CA PHE A 225 11.16 -3.50 -4.92
C PHE A 225 11.46 -3.24 -3.45
N PHE A 226 11.02 -4.12 -2.54
CA PHE A 226 11.24 -3.94 -1.11
C PHE A 226 12.68 -4.14 -0.69
N SER A 227 13.42 -5.09 -1.29
CA SER A 227 14.86 -5.25 -1.02
C SER A 227 15.62 -3.95 -1.30
N LYS A 228 15.38 -3.32 -2.45
CA LYS A 228 16.02 -2.06 -2.82
C LYS A 228 15.56 -0.90 -1.93
N ARG A 229 14.25 -0.84 -1.65
CA ARG A 229 13.62 0.23 -0.87
C ARG A 229 14.07 0.21 0.58
N ILE A 230 14.06 -0.96 1.22
CA ILE A 230 14.53 -1.15 2.60
C ILE A 230 15.97 -0.70 2.74
N ARG A 231 16.89 -1.18 1.89
CA ARG A 231 18.30 -0.77 1.97
C ARG A 231 18.48 0.74 1.92
N HIS A 232 17.80 1.42 1.00
CA HIS A 232 17.90 2.86 0.86
C HIS A 232 17.29 3.60 2.07
N GLU A 233 16.17 3.11 2.59
CA GLU A 233 15.54 3.69 3.77
C GLU A 233 16.37 3.50 5.03
N GLU A 234 16.98 2.33 5.23
CA GLU A 234 17.85 2.08 6.39
C GLU A 234 19.11 2.97 6.35
N GLU A 235 19.67 3.26 5.18
CA GLU A 235 20.76 4.24 5.03
C GLU A 235 20.34 5.63 5.52
N LEU A 236 19.10 6.04 5.25
CA LEU A 236 18.56 7.32 5.71
C LEU A 236 18.22 7.29 7.21
N LEU A 237 17.67 6.19 7.72
CA LEU A 237 17.36 6.02 9.14
C LEU A 237 18.64 6.03 10.00
N ILE A 238 19.75 5.44 9.51
CA ILE A 238 21.07 5.58 10.14
C ILE A 238 21.52 7.04 10.15
N ARG A 239 21.31 7.80 9.07
CA ARG A 239 21.63 9.23 9.04
C ARG A 239 20.76 10.06 10.00
N PHE A 240 19.50 9.67 10.22
CA PHE A 240 18.56 10.40 11.07
C PHE A 240 18.69 10.10 12.56
N PHE A 241 19.08 8.87 12.92
CA PHE A 241 19.03 8.37 14.29
C PHE A 241 20.37 7.77 14.76
N GLY A 242 21.39 7.67 13.90
CA GLY A 242 22.73 7.22 14.26
C GLY A 242 22.76 5.86 14.94
N GLU A 243 23.46 5.79 16.07
CA GLU A 243 23.66 4.56 16.84
C GLU A 243 22.35 3.93 17.36
N ASP A 244 21.30 4.72 17.58
CA ASP A 244 20.02 4.19 18.05
C ASP A 244 19.42 3.24 17.02
N TYR A 245 19.48 3.61 15.73
CA TYR A 245 19.01 2.75 14.66
C TYR A 245 19.93 1.55 14.44
N VAL A 246 21.25 1.74 14.55
CA VAL A 246 22.23 0.64 14.45
C VAL A 246 21.97 -0.41 15.53
N ASN A 247 21.72 0.02 16.76
CA ASN A 247 21.41 -0.88 17.88
C ASN A 247 20.04 -1.54 17.74
N TYR A 248 19.05 -0.83 17.22
CA TYR A 248 17.76 -1.41 16.87
C TYR A 248 17.89 -2.48 15.77
N ARG A 249 18.66 -2.20 14.71
CA ARG A 249 18.90 -3.11 13.58
C ARG A 249 19.55 -4.43 14.01
N LYS A 250 20.45 -4.39 14.99
CA LYS A 250 21.09 -5.59 15.56
C LYS A 250 20.10 -6.51 16.30
N ARG A 251 19.02 -5.96 16.85
CA ARG A 251 18.06 -6.70 17.70
C ARG A 251 16.85 -7.22 16.92
N VAL A 252 16.42 -6.51 15.88
CA VAL A 252 15.15 -6.78 15.20
C VAL A 252 15.40 -7.00 13.71
N GLY A 253 14.82 -8.05 13.11
CA GLY A 253 14.97 -8.36 11.67
C GLY A 253 13.96 -7.64 10.78
N ALA A 254 14.19 -7.62 9.46
CA ALA A 254 13.19 -7.13 8.49
C ALA A 254 12.06 -8.16 8.21
N LEU A 255 12.36 -9.46 8.36
CA LEU A 255 11.46 -10.62 8.18
C LEU A 255 10.78 -10.72 6.79
N ILE A 256 11.27 -10.00 5.79
CA ILE A 256 10.97 -10.29 4.37
C ILE A 256 12.10 -11.21 3.86
N PRO A 257 11.79 -12.34 3.18
CA PRO A 257 12.82 -13.28 2.73
C PRO A 257 13.95 -12.57 1.98
N PHE A 258 15.21 -12.82 2.35
CA PHE A 258 16.40 -12.26 1.71
C PHE A 258 16.54 -10.71 1.74
N CYS A 259 15.76 -10.02 2.57
CA CYS A 259 15.98 -8.61 2.90
C CYS A 259 16.77 -8.53 4.22
N ALA A 260 17.98 -7.97 4.18
CA ALA A 260 18.89 -7.90 5.34
C ALA A 260 18.79 -6.59 6.14
#